data_AF-A0A963GNV5-F1
#
_entry.id   AF-A0A963GNV5-F1
#
_cell.length_a   1.000
_cell.length_b   1.000
_cell.length_c   1.000
_cell.angle_alpha   90.00
_cell.angle_beta   90.00
_cell.angle_gamma   90.00
#
_symmetry.space_group_name_H-M   'P 1'
#
loop_
_entity.id
_entity.type
_entity.pdbx_description
1 polymer ?
#
loop_
_entity_poly.entity_id
_entity_poly.type
_entity_poly.pdbx_seq_one_letter_code
_entity_poly.pdbx_strand_id
1 'polypeptide(L)'
;MNFGDHIRRIRQRRYQFNQQYSIESIAGRIGVEPVDLERIERNHRPPDEQVLRRLADDLDEDMDVLLALVGEIASDIRETIIRRPVLFSELVRGASDLPDEKLIMMIRKIASDRSRRCSKPSRVVNP
;
A
#
# COMPACT_ATOMS: atom_id res chain seq x y z
N MET A 1 -12.67 -10.69 3.74
CA MET A 1 -11.65 -11.45 2.98
C MET A 1 -10.32 -11.19 3.69
N ASN A 2 -9.56 -12.22 4.06
CA ASN A 2 -8.25 -12.03 4.68
C ASN A 2 -7.16 -11.93 3.57
N PHE A 3 -5.97 -11.47 3.96
CA PHE A 3 -4.84 -11.28 3.06
C PHE A 3 -4.43 -12.56 2.31
N GLY A 4 -4.24 -13.69 3.01
CA GLY A 4 -3.78 -14.94 2.41
C GLY A 4 -4.74 -15.48 1.35
N ASP A 5 -6.04 -15.44 1.62
CA ASP A 5 -7.08 -15.86 0.66
C ASP A 5 -7.09 -14.94 -0.57
N HIS A 6 -6.82 -13.64 -0.38
CA HIS A 6 -6.76 -12.66 -1.46
C HIS A 6 -5.62 -12.97 -2.43
N ILE A 7 -4.40 -13.13 -1.91
CA ILE A 7 -3.21 -13.49 -2.71
C ILE A 7 -3.40 -14.83 -3.41
N ARG A 8 -3.86 -15.85 -2.67
CA ARG A 8 -4.10 -17.19 -3.24
C ARG A 8 -5.12 -17.15 -4.38
N ARG A 9 -6.21 -16.38 -4.24
CA ARG A 9 -7.24 -16.24 -5.28
C ARG A 9 -6.66 -15.61 -6.54
N ILE A 10 -5.88 -14.53 -6.42
CA ILE A 10 -5.26 -13.84 -7.56
C ILE A 10 -4.29 -14.79 -8.25
N ARG A 11 -3.39 -15.41 -7.48
CA ARG A 11 -2.43 -16.37 -8.00
C ARG A 11 -3.10 -17.50 -8.76
N GLN A 12 -4.08 -18.17 -8.15
CA GLN A 12 -4.78 -19.30 -8.78
C GLN A 12 -5.51 -18.88 -10.06
N ARG A 13 -6.16 -17.71 -10.07
CA ARG A 13 -6.80 -17.19 -11.28
C ARG A 13 -5.78 -16.97 -12.41
N ARG A 14 -4.61 -16.40 -12.12
CA ARG A 14 -3.57 -16.18 -13.13
C ARG A 14 -2.87 -17.48 -13.55
N TYR A 15 -2.71 -18.42 -12.62
CA TYR A 15 -2.11 -19.73 -12.87
C TYR A 15 -2.88 -20.56 -13.89
N GLN A 16 -4.21 -20.38 -13.98
CA GLN A 16 -5.04 -21.03 -15.01
C GLN A 16 -4.58 -20.71 -16.44
N PHE A 17 -3.97 -19.56 -16.66
CA PHE A 17 -3.55 -19.08 -17.97
C PHE A 17 -2.03 -18.98 -18.12
N ASN A 18 -1.29 -18.90 -17.02
CA ASN A 18 0.17 -18.78 -17.02
C ASN A 18 0.80 -19.53 -15.83
N GLN A 19 1.59 -20.57 -16.12
CA GLN A 19 2.27 -21.39 -15.11
C GLN A 19 3.30 -20.64 -14.27
N GLN A 20 3.72 -19.44 -14.69
CA GLN A 20 4.59 -18.56 -13.90
C GLN A 20 3.94 -18.07 -12.60
N TYR A 21 2.63 -18.26 -12.41
CA TYR A 21 1.96 -18.01 -11.14
C TYR A 21 1.87 -19.26 -10.25
N SER A 22 2.79 -20.23 -10.44
CA SER A 22 3.01 -21.30 -9.47
C SER A 22 3.58 -20.73 -8.17
N ILE A 23 3.46 -21.49 -7.07
CA ILE A 23 4.01 -21.10 -5.77
C ILE A 23 5.52 -20.91 -5.89
N GLU A 24 6.23 -21.87 -6.50
CA GLU A 24 7.68 -21.81 -6.67
C GLU A 24 8.12 -20.60 -7.50
N SER A 25 7.41 -20.29 -8.59
CA SER A 25 7.76 -19.19 -9.47
C SER A 25 7.56 -17.82 -8.80
N ILE A 26 6.46 -17.62 -8.09
CA ILE A 26 6.23 -16.35 -7.36
C ILE A 26 7.24 -16.23 -6.21
N ALA A 27 7.40 -17.29 -5.42
CA ALA A 27 8.35 -17.32 -4.31
C ALA A 27 9.77 -16.94 -4.77
N GLY A 28 10.23 -17.50 -5.90
CA GLY A 28 11.50 -17.15 -6.51
C GLY A 28 11.60 -15.68 -6.94
N ARG A 29 10.55 -15.09 -7.52
CA ARG A 29 10.55 -13.68 -7.96
C ARG A 29 10.51 -12.70 -6.80
N ILE A 30 9.76 -13.00 -5.75
CA ILE A 30 9.69 -12.15 -4.55
C ILE A 30 10.83 -12.44 -3.57
N GLY A 31 11.67 -13.44 -3.84
CA GLY A 31 12.85 -13.78 -3.03
C GLY A 31 12.49 -14.32 -1.65
N VAL A 32 11.50 -15.21 -1.57
CA VAL A 32 11.14 -15.96 -0.36
C VAL A 32 11.12 -17.46 -0.66
N GLU A 33 11.15 -18.29 0.38
CA GLU A 33 11.00 -19.73 0.20
C GLU A 33 9.56 -20.10 -0.20
N PRO A 34 9.34 -21.10 -1.07
CA PRO A 34 8.00 -21.56 -1.45
C PRO A 34 7.11 -21.90 -0.25
N VAL A 35 7.72 -22.49 0.79
CA VAL A 35 7.06 -22.84 2.06
C VAL A 35 6.55 -21.60 2.80
N ASP A 36 7.27 -20.48 2.72
CA ASP A 36 6.86 -19.24 3.36
C ASP A 36 5.70 -18.59 2.61
N LEU A 37 5.73 -18.56 1.27
CA LEU A 37 4.58 -18.11 0.47
C LEU A 37 3.33 -18.97 0.76
N GLU A 38 3.52 -20.27 0.91
CA GLU A 38 2.47 -21.20 1.31
C GLU A 38 1.88 -20.95 2.70
N ARG A 39 2.70 -20.53 3.66
CA ARG A 39 2.25 -20.14 5.00
C ARG A 39 1.51 -18.81 4.97
N ILE A 40 1.98 -17.88 4.16
CA ILE A 40 1.34 -16.59 3.91
C ILE A 40 -0.06 -16.78 3.30
N GLU A 41 -0.19 -17.60 2.25
CA GLU A 41 -1.48 -17.89 1.61
C GLU A 41 -2.48 -18.60 2.55
N ARG A 42 -1.98 -19.30 3.57
CA ARG A 42 -2.81 -19.94 4.61
C ARG A 42 -3.05 -19.05 5.83
N ASN A 43 -2.60 -17.80 5.82
CA ASN A 43 -2.66 -16.85 6.93
C ASN A 43 -1.96 -17.35 8.22
N HIS A 44 -1.00 -18.27 8.11
CA HIS A 44 -0.25 -18.78 9.27
C HIS A 44 0.85 -17.83 9.74
N ARG A 45 1.30 -16.92 8.86
CA ARG A 45 2.33 -15.93 9.15
C ARG A 45 1.99 -14.64 8.41
N PRO A 46 1.97 -13.47 9.09
CA PRO A 46 1.89 -12.20 8.39
C PRO A 46 3.21 -11.95 7.63
N PRO A 47 3.16 -11.56 6.35
CA PRO A 47 4.35 -11.09 5.64
C PRO A 47 4.87 -9.78 6.24
N ASP A 48 6.16 -9.51 6.07
CA ASP A 48 6.68 -8.18 6.33
C ASP A 48 6.35 -7.22 5.17
N GLU A 49 6.54 -5.92 5.39
CA GLU A 49 6.25 -4.88 4.39
C GLU A 49 7.10 -5.03 3.12
N GLN A 50 8.31 -5.60 3.19
CA GLN A 50 9.15 -5.80 2.01
C GLN A 50 8.57 -6.91 1.13
N VAL A 51 8.14 -8.01 1.74
CA VAL A 51 7.46 -9.11 1.05
C VAL A 51 6.12 -8.65 0.49
N LEU A 52 5.35 -7.85 1.24
CA LEU A 52 4.11 -7.24 0.74
C LEU A 52 4.35 -6.38 -0.49
N ARG A 53 5.39 -5.53 -0.49
CA ARG A 53 5.75 -4.70 -1.63
C ARG A 53 6.12 -5.54 -2.85
N ARG A 54 6.96 -6.56 -2.68
CA ARG A 54 7.33 -7.46 -3.79
C ARG A 54 6.14 -8.25 -4.32
N LEU A 55 5.20 -8.65 -3.44
CA LEU A 55 3.95 -9.29 -3.85
C LEU A 55 3.03 -8.33 -4.62
N ALA A 56 2.90 -7.08 -4.17
CA ALA A 56 2.16 -6.04 -4.86
C ALA A 56 2.73 -5.82 -6.27
N ASP A 57 4.05 -5.68 -6.38
CA ASP A 57 4.73 -5.50 -7.67
C ASP A 57 4.57 -6.74 -8.58
N ASP A 58 4.74 -7.95 -8.04
CA ASP A 58 4.65 -9.20 -8.82
C ASP A 58 3.23 -9.52 -9.29
N LEU A 59 2.25 -9.20 -8.45
CA LEU A 59 0.84 -9.46 -8.70
C LEU A 59 0.09 -8.25 -9.23
N ASP A 60 0.75 -7.12 -9.51
CA ASP A 60 0.11 -5.90 -10.00
C ASP A 60 -1.09 -5.48 -9.12
N GLU A 61 -0.86 -5.48 -7.81
CA GLU A 61 -1.85 -5.10 -6.80
C GLU A 61 -1.39 -3.83 -6.07
N ASP A 62 -2.34 -3.08 -5.51
CA ASP A 62 -2.03 -1.87 -4.75
C ASP A 62 -1.48 -2.23 -3.35
N MET A 63 -0.30 -1.69 -3.02
CA MET A 63 0.38 -1.96 -1.75
C MET A 63 -0.45 -1.49 -0.53
N ASP A 64 -1.15 -0.37 -0.61
CA ASP A 64 -1.98 0.15 0.48
C ASP A 64 -3.20 -0.75 0.69
N VAL A 65 -3.75 -1.33 -0.38
CA VAL A 65 -4.81 -2.35 -0.29
C VAL A 65 -4.29 -3.62 0.39
N LEU A 66 -3.12 -4.12 0.01
CA LEU A 66 -2.54 -5.31 0.62
C LEU A 66 -2.23 -5.11 2.12
N LEU A 67 -1.71 -3.94 2.49
CA LEU A 67 -1.47 -3.56 3.89
C LEU A 67 -2.78 -3.47 4.69
N ALA A 68 -3.82 -2.87 4.11
CA ALA A 68 -5.13 -2.80 4.75
C ALA A 68 -5.73 -4.18 5.04
N LEU A 69 -5.47 -5.18 4.17
CA LEU A 69 -5.92 -6.57 4.38
C LEU A 69 -5.24 -7.28 5.56
N VAL A 70 -4.06 -6.83 5.98
CA VAL A 70 -3.38 -7.30 7.21
C VAL A 70 -3.61 -6.37 8.41
N GLY A 71 -4.36 -5.28 8.23
CA GLY A 71 -4.65 -4.30 9.29
C GLY A 71 -3.51 -3.31 9.54
N GLU A 72 -2.61 -3.14 8.57
CA GLU A 72 -1.46 -2.24 8.67
C GLU A 72 -1.57 -1.07 7.66
N ILE A 73 -0.67 -0.11 7.82
CA ILE A 73 -0.46 1.02 6.91
C ILE A 73 1.03 1.11 6.57
N ALA A 74 1.36 1.75 5.44
CA ALA A 74 2.75 1.85 5.01
C ALA A 74 3.61 2.59 6.05
N SER A 75 4.88 2.19 6.16
CA SER A 75 5.81 2.71 7.17
C SER A 75 6.00 4.23 7.09
N ASP A 76 5.98 4.79 5.88
CA ASP A 76 6.08 6.24 5.63
C ASP A 76 4.83 7.01 6.06
N ILE A 77 3.63 6.43 5.88
CA ILE A 77 2.37 6.95 6.40
C ILE A 77 2.40 6.92 7.93
N ARG A 78 2.80 5.78 8.52
CA ARG A 78 2.93 5.64 9.97
C ARG A 78 3.89 6.67 10.55
N GLU A 79 5.06 6.85 9.94
CA GLU A 79 6.05 7.84 10.37
C GLU A 79 5.49 9.26 10.26
N THR A 80 4.76 9.56 9.18
CA THR A 80 4.10 10.85 8.99
C THR A 80 3.08 11.16 10.09
N ILE A 81 2.28 10.17 10.49
CA ILE A 81 1.32 10.28 11.60
C ILE A 81 2.06 10.49 12.93
N ILE A 82 3.11 9.71 13.21
CA ILE A 82 3.89 9.80 14.44
C ILE A 82 4.55 11.18 14.60
N ARG A 83 5.02 11.79 13.50
CA ARG A 83 5.64 13.12 13.53
C ARG A 83 4.65 14.23 13.90
N ARG A 84 3.35 14.07 13.64
CA ARG A 84 2.30 15.08 13.88
C ARG A 84 0.98 14.45 14.33
N PRO A 85 0.95 13.79 15.49
CA PRO A 85 -0.14 12.88 15.85
C PRO A 85 -1.47 13.60 16.05
N VAL A 86 -1.47 14.79 16.68
CA VAL A 86 -2.70 15.56 16.91
C VAL A 86 -3.34 15.97 15.58
N LEU A 87 -2.58 16.63 14.70
CA LEU A 87 -3.04 17.08 13.38
C LEU A 87 -3.57 15.93 12.51
N PHE A 88 -2.86 14.81 12.44
CA PHE A 88 -3.31 13.68 11.64
C PHE A 88 -4.49 12.95 12.29
N SER A 89 -4.58 12.89 13.62
CA SER A 89 -5.74 12.30 14.29
C SER A 89 -7.02 13.11 14.05
N GLU A 90 -6.94 14.44 14.08
CA GLU A 90 -8.05 15.33 13.76
C GLU A 90 -8.44 15.20 12.29
N LEU A 91 -7.45 15.17 11.38
CA LEU A 91 -7.69 14.97 9.95
C LEU A 91 -8.40 13.63 9.67
N VAL A 92 -7.91 12.52 10.21
CA VAL A 92 -8.46 11.18 9.96
C VAL A 92 -9.85 11.03 10.57
N ARG A 93 -10.07 11.49 11.81
CA ARG A 93 -11.41 11.48 12.44
C ARG A 93 -12.38 12.41 11.72
N GLY A 94 -11.93 13.57 11.25
CA GLY A 94 -12.76 14.46 10.46
C GLY A 94 -13.10 13.87 9.09
N ALA A 95 -12.19 13.10 8.50
CA ALA A 95 -12.38 12.43 7.22
C ALA A 95 -13.32 11.22 7.30
N SER A 96 -13.37 10.50 8.43
CA SER A 96 -14.20 9.28 8.55
C SER A 96 -15.70 9.54 8.40
N ASP A 97 -16.14 10.77 8.65
CA ASP A 97 -17.55 11.17 8.58
C ASP A 97 -17.90 11.84 7.23
N LEU A 98 -16.93 11.97 6.31
CA LEU A 98 -17.14 12.61 5.01
C LEU A 98 -17.56 11.59 3.94
N PRO A 99 -18.48 11.96 3.04
CA PRO A 99 -18.69 11.22 1.79
C PRO A 99 -17.43 11.20 0.93
N ASP A 100 -17.23 10.10 0.20
CA ASP A 100 -16.08 9.88 -0.67
C ASP A 100 -15.83 11.04 -1.64
N GLU A 101 -16.88 11.64 -2.20
CA GLU A 101 -16.73 12.77 -3.13
C GLU A 101 -16.04 13.97 -2.47
N LYS A 102 -16.35 14.25 -1.20
CA LYS A 102 -15.72 15.34 -0.44
C LYS A 102 -14.27 15.00 -0.11
N LEU A 103 -14.00 13.75 0.26
CA LEU A 103 -12.64 13.29 0.54
C LEU A 103 -11.75 13.38 -0.71
N ILE A 104 -12.26 12.95 -1.88
CA ILE A 104 -11.57 13.08 -3.17
C ILE A 104 -11.26 14.54 -3.49
N MET A 105 -12.21 15.46 -3.28
CA MET A 105 -11.98 16.89 -3.49
C MET A 105 -10.88 17.44 -2.57
N MET A 106 -10.85 17.02 -1.30
CA MET A 106 -9.81 17.39 -0.35
C MET A 106 -8.43 16.89 -0.78
N ILE A 107 -8.31 15.63 -1.20
CA ILE A 107 -7.07 15.03 -1.70
C ILE A 107 -6.57 15.79 -2.93
N ARG A 108 -7.45 16.07 -3.90
CA ARG A 108 -7.11 16.86 -5.10
C ARG A 108 -6.60 18.25 -4.75
N LYS A 109 -7.23 18.92 -3.78
CA LYS A 109 -6.78 20.23 -3.30
C LYS A 109 -5.35 20.16 -2.74
N ILE A 110 -5.07 19.20 -1.87
CA ILE A 110 -3.73 18.99 -1.29
C ILE A 110 -2.67 18.73 -2.37
N ALA A 111 -2.99 17.90 -3.37
CA ALA A 111 -2.09 17.60 -4.49
C ALA A 111 -1.80 18.85 -5.35
N SER A 112 -2.82 19.68 -5.60
CA SER A 112 -2.65 20.94 -6.35
C SER A 112 -1.75 21.94 -5.61
N ASP A 113 -1.88 22.04 -4.29
CA ASP A 113 -1.06 22.95 -3.47
C ASP A 113 0.39 22.46 -3.35
N ARG A 114 0.63 21.14 -3.42
CA ARG A 114 1.98 20.58 -3.56
C ARG A 114 2.62 21.02 -4.89
N SER A 115 1.88 20.91 -5.99
CA SER A 115 2.34 21.28 -7.33
C SER A 115 2.62 22.79 -7.48
N ARG A 116 1.82 23.64 -6.84
CA ARG A 116 2.01 25.10 -6.80
C ARG A 116 3.23 25.54 -5.99
N ARG A 117 3.63 24.78 -4.97
CA ARG A 117 4.83 25.08 -4.18
C ARG A 117 6.12 24.77 -4.94
N CYS A 118 6.14 23.72 -5.77
CA CYS A 118 7.31 23.41 -6.61
C CYS A 118 7.49 24.34 -7.82
N SER A 119 6.45 25.08 -8.23
CA SER A 119 6.46 25.95 -9.42
C SER A 119 6.73 27.43 -9.12
N LYS A 120 6.88 27.84 -7.86
CA LYS A 120 7.32 29.20 -7.53
C LYS A 120 8.86 29.22 -7.46
N PRO A 121 9.58 29.95 -8.35
CA PRO A 121 11.00 30.14 -8.15
C PRO A 121 11.21 30.93 -6.85
N SER A 122 12.11 30.44 -5.99
CA SER A 122 12.62 31.21 -4.85
C SER A 122 13.07 32.57 -5.36
N ARG A 123 12.30 33.63 -5.05
CA ARG A 123 12.81 34.99 -5.13
C ARG A 123 13.90 35.11 -4.08
N VAL A 124 15.14 34.85 -4.49
CA VAL A 124 16.32 35.31 -3.76
C VAL A 124 16.26 36.84 -3.84
N VAL A 125 15.77 37.45 -2.76
CA VAL A 125 15.95 38.88 -2.51
C VAL A 125 17.32 38.98 -1.84
N ASN A 126 18.34 39.36 -2.60
CA ASN A 126 19.61 39.81 -2.03
C ASN A 126 19.57 41.34 -1.89
N PRO A 127 19.91 41.89 -0.71
CA PRO A 127 20.36 43.27 -0.60
C PRO A 127 21.76 43.47 -1.23
#